data_AF-A0A2K6PXX4-F1
#
_entry.id   AF-A0A2K6PXX4-F1
#
_cell.length_a   1.000
_cell.length_b   1.000
_cell.length_c   1.000
_cell.angle_alpha   90.00
_cell.angle_beta   90.00
_cell.angle_gamma   90.00
#
_symmetry.space_group_name_H-M   'P 1'
#
loop_
_entity.id
_entity.type
_entity.pdbx_description
1 polymer ?
#
loop_
_entity_poly.entity_id
_entity_poly.type
_entity_poly.pdbx_seq_one_letter_code
_entity_poly.pdbx_strand_id
1 'polypeptide(L)'
;MALVLILQLLTLFPPALYPKPWLGAQPATVVTPGVNVTLRCRAPQPAWRFGLFKLGEIGPLLFRDVSSELAEFFLEEVTPAQGGSYHCCYRRPDWRPGVWSQPSDPLELLVIEQLPRPSLVALPGPVVTPGANVSLRCAGRLRNMSFVLYREGVAAPLQYRDSAQPWADFPLLGARAPGTYSCYYHTPSAPYVLSQRSEALVIGWEGEGPAARPASPAPGRQAPPPSPSDPGVQAPSPSSLRPRGPGPQPLLPQTQGS
;
A
#
# COMPACT_ATOMS: atom_id res chain seq x y z
N MET A 1 -48.73 1.24 -40.07
CA MET A 1 -47.55 0.62 -40.75
C MET A 1 -46.27 0.73 -39.92
N ALA A 2 -45.93 1.89 -39.34
CA ALA A 2 -44.71 2.03 -38.52
C ALA A 2 -44.73 1.20 -37.21
N LEU A 3 -45.86 1.13 -36.49
CA LEU A 3 -45.97 0.30 -35.27
C LEU A 3 -45.81 -1.21 -35.54
N VAL A 4 -46.23 -1.68 -36.71
CA VAL A 4 -46.09 -3.08 -37.11
C VAL A 4 -44.63 -3.41 -37.36
N LEU A 5 -43.85 -2.51 -37.99
CA LEU A 5 -42.41 -2.67 -38.14
C LEU A 5 -41.64 -2.64 -36.81
N ILE A 6 -42.08 -1.85 -35.81
CA ILE A 6 -41.44 -1.79 -34.49
C ILE A 6 -41.68 -3.10 -33.71
N LEU A 7 -42.88 -3.69 -33.81
CA LEU A 7 -43.17 -5.03 -33.29
C LEU A 7 -42.40 -6.13 -34.04
N GLN A 8 -42.14 -5.96 -35.34
CA GLN A 8 -41.31 -6.89 -36.12
C GLN A 8 -39.79 -6.75 -35.87
N LEU A 9 -39.31 -5.58 -35.43
CA LEU A 9 -37.92 -5.37 -35.02
C LEU A 9 -37.63 -5.92 -33.61
N LEU A 10 -38.63 -5.92 -32.71
CA LEU A 10 -38.56 -6.56 -31.39
C LEU A 10 -38.68 -8.10 -31.44
N THR A 11 -38.97 -8.69 -32.61
CA THR A 11 -39.06 -10.15 -32.81
C THR A 11 -37.82 -10.75 -33.51
N LEU A 12 -36.81 -9.94 -33.84
CA LEU A 12 -35.58 -10.38 -34.51
C LEU A 12 -34.44 -10.80 -33.56
N PHE A 13 -34.63 -10.67 -32.25
CA PHE A 13 -33.79 -11.33 -31.26
C PHE A 13 -34.69 -12.23 -30.42
N PRO A 14 -34.65 -13.56 -30.61
CA PRO A 14 -35.16 -14.45 -29.58
C PRO A 14 -34.46 -14.04 -28.28
N PRO A 15 -35.17 -13.71 -27.19
CA PRO A 15 -34.51 -13.68 -25.88
C PRO A 15 -33.77 -15.01 -25.77
N ALA A 16 -32.46 -14.94 -25.52
CA ALA A 16 -31.61 -16.12 -25.48
C ALA A 16 -32.37 -17.25 -24.79
N LEU A 17 -32.58 -18.37 -25.50
CA LEU A 17 -33.46 -19.47 -25.09
C LEU A 17 -33.16 -19.94 -23.65
N TYR A 18 -31.94 -19.66 -23.18
CA TYR A 18 -31.48 -19.89 -21.82
C TYR A 18 -30.66 -18.67 -21.32
N PRO A 19 -31.25 -17.70 -20.62
CA PRO A 19 -30.58 -16.45 -20.26
C PRO A 19 -29.41 -16.70 -19.28
N LYS A 20 -28.38 -15.86 -19.34
CA LYS A 20 -27.19 -16.01 -18.49
C LYS A 20 -27.50 -15.71 -17.02
N PRO A 21 -26.94 -16.45 -16.06
CA PRO A 21 -26.99 -16.10 -14.64
C PRO A 21 -25.95 -15.02 -14.30
N TRP A 22 -26.07 -14.47 -13.10
CA TRP A 22 -25.06 -13.63 -12.47
C TRP A 22 -24.21 -14.44 -11.50
N LEU A 23 -22.91 -14.16 -11.42
CA LEU A 23 -21.98 -14.77 -10.47
C LEU A 23 -21.27 -13.67 -9.68
N GLY A 24 -21.22 -13.83 -8.36
CA GLY A 24 -20.47 -12.96 -7.46
C GLY A 24 -19.74 -13.75 -6.38
N ALA A 25 -18.75 -13.11 -5.75
CA ALA A 25 -17.99 -13.68 -4.65
C ALA A 25 -18.25 -12.89 -3.37
N GLN A 26 -18.44 -13.60 -2.26
CA GLN A 26 -18.43 -13.05 -0.91
C GLN A 26 -17.31 -13.74 -0.13
N PRO A 27 -16.50 -13.00 0.64
CA PRO A 27 -16.58 -11.56 0.93
C PRO A 27 -16.06 -10.67 -0.21
N ALA A 28 -15.19 -11.20 -1.08
CA ALA A 28 -14.53 -10.46 -2.15
C ALA A 28 -14.05 -11.41 -3.26
N THR A 29 -13.71 -10.84 -4.42
CA THR A 29 -13.00 -11.56 -5.50
C THR A 29 -11.49 -11.63 -5.26
N VAL A 30 -10.96 -10.91 -4.27
CA VAL A 30 -9.55 -10.91 -3.88
C VAL A 30 -9.46 -11.27 -2.40
N VAL A 31 -8.77 -12.36 -2.07
CA VAL A 31 -8.72 -12.91 -0.72
C VAL A 31 -7.33 -13.45 -0.37
N THR A 32 -7.07 -13.66 0.91
CA THR A 32 -5.87 -14.36 1.41
C THR A 32 -6.13 -15.85 1.58
N PRO A 33 -5.07 -16.69 1.56
CA PRO A 33 -5.21 -18.11 1.83
C PRO A 33 -5.87 -18.40 3.19
N GLY A 34 -6.63 -19.50 3.27
CA GLY A 34 -7.33 -19.91 4.48
C GLY A 34 -8.66 -19.19 4.74
N VAL A 35 -9.04 -18.21 3.91
CA VAL A 35 -10.35 -17.54 4.00
C VAL A 35 -11.41 -18.38 3.28
N ASN A 36 -12.61 -18.46 3.87
CA ASN A 36 -13.74 -19.11 3.21
C ASN A 36 -14.40 -18.15 2.21
N VAL A 37 -14.58 -18.59 0.98
CA VAL A 37 -15.21 -17.81 -0.09
C VAL A 37 -16.51 -18.48 -0.53
N THR A 38 -17.59 -17.72 -0.56
CA THR A 38 -18.88 -18.17 -1.09
C THR A 38 -19.10 -17.55 -2.46
N LEU A 39 -19.14 -18.39 -3.49
CA LEU A 39 -19.53 -17.99 -4.84
C LEU A 39 -21.05 -18.13 -4.99
N ARG A 40 -21.70 -17.00 -5.25
CA ARG A 40 -23.16 -16.88 -5.33
C ARG A 40 -23.59 -16.77 -6.77
N CYS A 41 -24.29 -17.78 -7.25
CA CYS A 41 -24.82 -17.81 -8.59
C CYS A 41 -26.33 -17.56 -8.56
N ARG A 42 -26.77 -16.46 -9.17
CA ARG A 42 -28.17 -16.06 -9.26
C ARG A 42 -28.68 -16.24 -10.69
N ALA A 43 -29.59 -17.17 -10.89
CA ALA A 43 -30.31 -17.34 -12.15
C ALA A 43 -31.43 -16.28 -12.28
N PRO A 44 -31.82 -15.90 -13.50
CA PRO A 44 -32.94 -14.98 -13.72
C PRO A 44 -34.30 -15.53 -13.28
N GLN A 45 -34.41 -16.85 -13.10
CA GLN A 45 -35.61 -17.60 -12.72
C GLN A 45 -35.19 -18.79 -11.85
N PRO A 46 -36.09 -19.35 -11.02
CA PRO A 46 -35.80 -20.55 -10.26
C PRO A 46 -35.32 -21.70 -11.15
N ALA A 47 -34.21 -22.31 -10.74
CA ALA A 47 -33.65 -23.46 -11.43
C ALA A 47 -33.80 -24.71 -10.55
N TRP A 48 -33.33 -25.85 -11.06
CA TRP A 48 -33.22 -27.08 -10.26
C TRP A 48 -31.78 -27.45 -9.98
N ARG A 49 -30.86 -27.13 -10.89
CA ARG A 49 -29.44 -27.46 -10.74
C ARG A 49 -28.56 -26.31 -11.20
N PHE A 50 -27.53 -26.00 -10.43
CA PHE A 50 -26.48 -25.05 -10.76
C PHE A 50 -25.14 -25.78 -10.85
N GLY A 51 -24.31 -25.36 -11.79
CA GLY A 51 -22.94 -25.84 -11.98
C GLY A 51 -21.95 -24.68 -11.94
N LEU A 52 -20.90 -24.84 -11.15
CA LEU A 52 -19.77 -23.92 -11.10
C LEU A 52 -18.61 -24.53 -11.88
N PHE A 53 -18.06 -23.76 -12.80
CA PHE A 53 -16.97 -24.17 -13.69
C PHE A 53 -15.77 -23.25 -13.48
N LYS A 54 -14.56 -23.81 -13.62
CA LYS A 54 -13.30 -23.06 -13.59
C LYS A 54 -12.60 -23.25 -14.92
N LEU A 55 -12.06 -22.16 -15.47
CA LEU A 55 -11.29 -22.21 -16.71
C LEU A 55 -10.06 -23.11 -16.54
N GLY A 56 -9.86 -24.02 -17.49
CA GLY A 56 -8.78 -25.03 -17.46
C GLY A 56 -9.21 -26.39 -16.91
N GLU A 57 -10.38 -26.47 -16.26
CA GLU A 57 -10.97 -27.74 -15.84
C GLU A 57 -11.88 -28.31 -16.94
N ILE A 58 -11.84 -29.64 -17.14
CA ILE A 58 -12.63 -30.33 -18.18
C ILE A 58 -14.13 -30.36 -17.79
N GLY A 59 -14.42 -30.30 -16.50
CA GLY A 59 -15.77 -30.43 -15.96
C GLY A 59 -16.11 -29.36 -14.92
N PRO A 60 -17.37 -29.36 -14.46
CA PRO A 60 -17.80 -28.52 -13.36
C PRO A 60 -17.12 -28.96 -12.07
N LEU A 61 -16.59 -27.99 -11.35
CA LEU A 61 -15.96 -28.21 -10.04
C LEU A 61 -16.99 -28.62 -9.00
N LEU A 62 -18.16 -27.96 -9.01
CA LEU A 62 -19.20 -28.15 -8.01
C LEU A 62 -20.58 -28.09 -8.67
N PHE A 63 -21.49 -28.90 -8.12
CA PHE A 63 -22.92 -28.83 -8.41
C PHE A 63 -23.73 -28.58 -7.14
N ARG A 64 -24.86 -27.90 -7.32
CA ARG A 64 -25.87 -27.72 -6.29
C ARG A 64 -27.24 -27.89 -6.92
N ASP A 65 -28.01 -28.83 -6.38
CA ASP A 65 -29.42 -28.99 -6.72
C ASP A 65 -30.23 -28.14 -5.72
N VAL A 66 -30.85 -27.06 -6.21
CA VAL A 66 -31.59 -26.08 -5.39
C VAL A 66 -32.80 -25.63 -6.19
N SER A 67 -33.99 -25.70 -5.59
CA SER A 67 -35.25 -25.22 -6.18
C SER A 67 -35.48 -23.72 -5.92
N SER A 68 -34.48 -22.90 -6.23
CA SER A 68 -34.51 -21.46 -6.04
C SER A 68 -33.78 -20.75 -7.18
N GLU A 69 -33.80 -19.41 -7.18
CA GLU A 69 -33.01 -18.60 -8.11
C GLU A 69 -31.54 -18.45 -7.71
N LEU A 70 -31.14 -18.88 -6.51
CA LEU A 70 -29.80 -18.65 -5.95
C LEU A 70 -29.18 -19.95 -5.46
N ALA A 71 -28.00 -20.27 -5.99
CA ALA A 71 -27.13 -21.31 -5.46
C ALA A 71 -25.85 -20.71 -4.88
N GLU A 72 -25.42 -21.27 -3.77
CA GLU A 72 -24.19 -20.89 -3.08
C GLU A 72 -23.20 -22.06 -3.13
N PHE A 73 -21.99 -21.76 -3.61
CA PHE A 73 -20.87 -22.68 -3.68
C PHE A 73 -19.81 -22.23 -2.68
N PHE A 74 -19.50 -23.07 -1.71
CA PHE A 74 -18.55 -22.78 -0.66
C PHE A 74 -17.17 -23.32 -1.06
N LEU A 75 -16.18 -22.43 -1.08
CA LEU A 75 -14.77 -22.76 -1.19
C LEU A 75 -14.16 -22.54 0.20
N GLU A 76 -13.92 -23.64 0.91
CA GLU A 76 -13.35 -23.61 2.26
C GLU A 76 -11.82 -23.47 2.19
N GLU A 77 -11.28 -22.69 3.13
CA GLU A 77 -9.84 -22.46 3.32
C GLU A 77 -9.07 -22.31 2.01
N VAL A 78 -9.45 -21.30 1.21
CA VAL A 78 -8.96 -21.21 -0.16
C VAL A 78 -7.43 -21.14 -0.23
N THR A 79 -6.87 -21.80 -1.22
CA THR A 79 -5.43 -21.85 -1.48
C THR A 79 -5.10 -21.09 -2.76
N PRO A 80 -3.83 -20.66 -2.97
CA PRO A 80 -3.42 -20.01 -4.22
C PRO A 80 -3.76 -20.82 -5.49
N ALA A 81 -3.75 -22.16 -5.41
CA ALA A 81 -4.12 -23.04 -6.51
C ALA A 81 -5.61 -22.97 -6.90
N GLN A 82 -6.47 -22.58 -5.97
CA GLN A 82 -7.89 -22.33 -6.23
C GLN A 82 -8.15 -20.97 -6.86
N GLY A 83 -7.14 -20.09 -7.00
CA GLY A 83 -7.26 -18.89 -7.82
C GLY A 83 -7.56 -19.21 -9.29
N GLY A 84 -8.27 -18.31 -9.97
CA GLY A 84 -8.56 -18.38 -11.41
C GLY A 84 -9.93 -17.85 -11.81
N SER A 85 -10.30 -18.13 -13.07
CA SER A 85 -11.53 -17.65 -13.70
C SER A 85 -12.68 -18.64 -13.50
N TYR A 86 -13.76 -18.20 -12.87
CA TYR A 86 -14.96 -19.00 -12.59
C TYR A 86 -16.15 -18.51 -13.41
N HIS A 87 -16.99 -19.42 -13.86
CA HIS A 87 -18.30 -19.09 -14.43
C HIS A 87 -19.36 -20.05 -13.93
N CYS A 88 -20.61 -19.60 -13.94
CA CYS A 88 -21.75 -20.39 -13.50
C CYS A 88 -22.72 -20.62 -14.65
N CYS A 89 -23.30 -21.82 -14.68
CA CYS A 89 -24.45 -22.17 -15.50
C CYS A 89 -25.54 -22.79 -14.61
N TYR A 90 -26.79 -22.72 -15.05
CA TYR A 90 -27.90 -23.41 -14.40
C TYR A 90 -28.69 -24.25 -15.39
N ARG A 91 -29.51 -25.15 -14.86
CA ARG A 91 -30.40 -26.02 -15.63
C ARG A 91 -31.76 -26.08 -14.97
N ARG A 92 -32.80 -26.02 -15.80
CA ARG A 92 -34.18 -26.22 -15.39
C ARG A 92 -34.67 -27.65 -15.70
N PRO A 93 -35.66 -28.18 -14.96
CA PRO A 93 -36.21 -29.51 -15.19
C PRO A 93 -36.89 -29.68 -16.56
N ASP A 94 -37.46 -28.60 -17.11
CA ASP A 94 -38.17 -28.59 -18.39
C ASP A 94 -37.24 -28.63 -19.61
N TRP A 95 -35.93 -28.49 -19.40
CA TRP A 95 -34.94 -28.54 -20.48
C TRP A 95 -34.50 -29.96 -20.78
N ARG A 96 -34.01 -30.18 -22.00
CA ARG A 96 -33.46 -31.48 -22.40
C ARG A 96 -32.26 -31.84 -21.50
N PRO A 97 -32.06 -33.13 -21.17
CA PRO A 97 -30.88 -33.57 -20.45
C PRO A 97 -29.59 -33.10 -21.13
N GLY A 98 -28.63 -32.62 -20.33
CA GLY A 98 -27.34 -32.10 -20.83
C GLY A 98 -27.36 -30.65 -21.32
N VAL A 99 -28.52 -30.00 -21.42
CA VAL A 99 -28.62 -28.58 -21.78
C VAL A 99 -28.46 -27.70 -20.55
N TRP A 100 -27.61 -26.68 -20.67
CA TRP A 100 -27.32 -25.69 -19.65
C TRP A 100 -27.63 -24.28 -20.18
N SER A 101 -27.74 -23.32 -19.26
CA SER A 101 -27.87 -21.92 -19.60
C SER A 101 -26.63 -21.40 -20.33
N GLN A 102 -26.74 -20.19 -20.90
CA GLN A 102 -25.54 -19.42 -21.19
C GLN A 102 -24.69 -19.27 -19.92
N PRO A 103 -23.35 -19.26 -20.03
CA PRO A 103 -22.48 -19.02 -18.90
C PRO A 103 -22.64 -17.59 -18.39
N SER A 104 -22.46 -17.40 -17.07
CA SER A 104 -22.32 -16.07 -16.48
C SER A 104 -21.11 -15.33 -17.06
N ASP A 105 -21.04 -14.02 -16.82
CA ASP A 105 -19.77 -13.32 -16.97
C ASP A 105 -18.71 -13.97 -16.05
N PRO A 106 -17.45 -14.08 -16.49
CA PRO A 106 -16.40 -14.72 -15.71
C PRO A 106 -16.08 -13.89 -14.47
N LEU A 107 -15.88 -14.59 -13.35
CA LEU A 107 -15.43 -14.04 -12.09
C LEU A 107 -13.99 -14.51 -11.83
N GLU A 108 -13.05 -13.57 -11.84
CA GLU A 108 -11.66 -13.84 -11.46
C GLU A 108 -11.53 -13.84 -9.93
N LEU A 109 -11.28 -15.03 -9.35
CA LEU A 109 -10.94 -15.17 -7.94
C LEU A 109 -9.42 -15.12 -7.79
N LEU A 110 -8.91 -14.10 -7.13
CA LEU A 110 -7.49 -13.92 -6.87
C LEU A 110 -7.18 -14.26 -5.40
N VAL A 111 -6.44 -15.34 -5.20
CA VAL A 111 -5.96 -15.75 -3.87
C VAL A 111 -4.50 -15.33 -3.74
N ILE A 112 -4.24 -14.27 -2.98
CA ILE A 112 -2.91 -13.69 -2.77
C ILE A 112 -2.50 -13.84 -1.31
N GLU A 113 -1.28 -14.32 -1.06
CA GLU A 113 -0.76 -14.45 0.31
C GLU A 113 -0.75 -13.11 1.05
N GLN A 114 -0.42 -12.03 0.34
CA GLN A 114 -0.38 -10.69 0.89
C GLN A 114 -0.62 -9.63 -0.19
N LEU A 115 -1.40 -8.60 0.13
CA LEU A 115 -1.54 -7.45 -0.76
C LEU A 115 -0.19 -6.74 -0.94
N PRO A 116 0.19 -6.35 -2.17
CA PRO A 116 1.44 -5.65 -2.44
C PRO A 116 1.62 -4.42 -1.56
N ARG A 117 2.85 -4.17 -1.09
CA ARG A 117 3.15 -2.95 -0.32
C ARG A 117 2.92 -1.70 -1.19
N PRO A 118 2.19 -0.68 -0.71
CA PRO A 118 2.01 0.58 -1.44
C PRO A 118 3.23 1.49 -1.31
N SER A 119 3.31 2.48 -2.21
CA SER A 119 4.25 3.61 -2.11
C SER A 119 3.53 4.86 -1.63
N LEU A 120 4.17 5.63 -0.74
CA LEU A 120 3.67 6.93 -0.28
C LEU A 120 4.59 8.04 -0.78
N VAL A 121 4.02 9.05 -1.45
CA VAL A 121 4.76 10.20 -1.94
C VAL A 121 4.07 11.51 -1.55
N ALA A 122 4.85 12.57 -1.38
CA ALA A 122 4.34 13.92 -1.14
C ALA A 122 4.37 14.73 -2.43
N LEU A 123 3.28 15.46 -2.68
CA LEU A 123 3.11 16.33 -3.84
C LEU A 123 2.94 17.78 -3.35
N PRO A 124 3.77 18.74 -3.83
CA PRO A 124 4.81 18.58 -4.87
C PRO A 124 6.11 17.93 -4.37
N GLY A 125 6.33 17.85 -3.06
CA GLY A 125 7.52 17.24 -2.47
C GLY A 125 7.43 17.10 -0.96
N PRO A 126 8.42 16.45 -0.32
CA PRO A 126 8.44 16.20 1.12
C PRO A 126 8.89 17.39 1.96
N VAL A 127 9.47 18.42 1.34
CA VAL A 127 9.88 19.66 2.01
C VAL A 127 8.82 20.71 1.74
N VAL A 128 8.24 21.27 2.80
CA VAL A 128 7.11 22.21 2.72
C VAL A 128 7.50 23.58 3.29
N THR A 129 6.94 24.65 2.72
CA THR A 129 7.03 26.00 3.30
C THR A 129 5.96 26.17 4.40
N PRO A 130 6.24 26.95 5.46
CA PRO A 130 5.25 27.29 6.48
C PRO A 130 3.93 27.80 5.88
N GLY A 131 2.84 27.09 6.17
CA GLY A 131 1.50 27.43 5.68
C GLY A 131 1.11 26.87 4.32
N ALA A 132 2.03 26.25 3.56
CA ALA A 132 1.69 25.60 2.30
C ALA A 132 1.02 24.24 2.51
N ASN A 133 -0.04 23.96 1.74
CA ASN A 133 -0.70 22.66 1.77
C ASN A 133 0.12 21.63 0.98
N VAL A 134 0.12 20.40 1.47
CA VAL A 134 0.76 19.26 0.81
C VAL A 134 -0.25 18.15 0.63
N SER A 135 -0.17 17.40 -0.47
CA SER A 135 -1.00 16.23 -0.70
C SER A 135 -0.14 14.97 -0.63
N LEU A 136 -0.55 14.00 0.19
CA LEU A 136 0.09 12.69 0.22
C LEU A 136 -0.66 11.73 -0.67
N ARG A 137 0.03 11.18 -1.68
CA ARG A 137 -0.50 10.15 -2.56
C ARG A 137 -0.02 8.79 -2.10
N CYS A 138 -0.95 7.97 -1.63
CA CYS A 138 -0.71 6.55 -1.40
C CYS A 138 -1.09 5.78 -2.67
N ALA A 139 -0.13 5.11 -3.30
CA ALA A 139 -0.34 4.35 -4.53
C ALA A 139 -0.08 2.87 -4.30
N GLY A 140 -1.09 2.05 -4.60
CA GLY A 140 -1.01 0.60 -4.66
C GLY A 140 -0.96 0.12 -6.12
N ARG A 141 -1.15 -1.19 -6.31
CA ARG A 141 -1.24 -1.82 -7.64
C ARG A 141 -2.67 -2.15 -8.07
N LEU A 142 -3.60 -2.17 -7.12
CA LEU A 142 -4.95 -2.66 -7.30
C LEU A 142 -5.97 -1.52 -7.20
N ARG A 143 -7.02 -1.60 -8.00
CA ARG A 143 -8.13 -0.65 -8.09
C ARG A 143 -9.23 -1.00 -7.08
N ASN A 144 -10.17 -0.07 -6.86
CA ASN A 144 -11.33 -0.25 -5.97
C ASN A 144 -10.92 -0.67 -4.55
N MET A 145 -9.94 0.04 -4.00
CA MET A 145 -9.37 -0.23 -2.68
C MET A 145 -9.66 0.91 -1.70
N SER A 146 -9.63 0.58 -0.42
CA SER A 146 -9.72 1.51 0.69
C SER A 146 -8.31 1.84 1.17
N PHE A 147 -7.92 3.10 1.10
CA PHE A 147 -6.60 3.58 1.51
C PHE A 147 -6.67 4.29 2.86
N VAL A 148 -5.68 4.03 3.71
CA VAL A 148 -5.64 4.57 5.07
C VAL A 148 -4.29 5.24 5.32
N LEU A 149 -4.33 6.50 5.74
CA LEU A 149 -3.14 7.29 6.07
C LEU A 149 -2.93 7.33 7.59
N TYR A 150 -1.70 7.10 8.01
CA TYR A 150 -1.27 7.20 9.40
C TYR A 150 -0.13 8.18 9.57
N ARG A 151 -0.05 8.74 10.77
CA ARG A 151 1.07 9.54 11.24
C ARG A 151 1.69 8.87 12.46
N GLU A 152 3.01 8.84 12.52
CA GLU A 152 3.73 8.37 13.69
C GLU A 152 3.36 9.18 14.94
N GLY A 153 3.23 8.50 16.09
CA GLY A 153 2.77 9.11 17.34
C GLY A 153 1.25 9.26 17.47
N VAL A 154 0.46 8.91 16.44
CA VAL A 154 -1.01 8.91 16.49
C VAL A 154 -1.54 7.49 16.35
N ALA A 155 -2.27 7.01 17.37
CA ALA A 155 -2.79 5.64 17.40
C ALA A 155 -3.88 5.39 16.33
N ALA A 156 -4.74 6.37 16.10
CA ALA A 156 -5.83 6.27 15.14
C ALA A 156 -5.40 6.65 13.71
N PRO A 157 -6.07 6.12 12.67
CA PRO A 157 -5.93 6.63 11.30
C PRO A 157 -6.13 8.14 11.23
N LEU A 158 -5.29 8.82 10.45
CA LEU A 158 -5.43 10.26 10.24
C LEU A 158 -6.55 10.56 9.23
N GLN A 159 -6.59 9.79 8.14
CA GLN A 159 -7.57 9.90 7.07
C GLN A 159 -7.83 8.53 6.45
N TYR A 160 -9.03 8.36 5.91
CA TYR A 160 -9.50 7.17 5.21
C TYR A 160 -10.12 7.60 3.87
N ARG A 161 -9.88 6.84 2.79
CA ARG A 161 -10.46 7.11 1.48
C ARG A 161 -10.67 5.84 0.67
N ASP A 162 -11.89 5.62 0.21
CA ASP A 162 -12.16 4.65 -0.86
C ASP A 162 -11.80 5.25 -2.22
N SER A 163 -11.11 4.48 -3.05
CA SER A 163 -10.71 4.91 -4.39
C SER A 163 -10.91 3.81 -5.41
N ALA A 164 -11.57 4.16 -6.51
CA ALA A 164 -11.65 3.30 -7.69
C ALA A 164 -10.30 3.25 -8.45
N GLN A 165 -9.45 4.27 -8.28
CA GLN A 165 -8.12 4.30 -8.84
C GLN A 165 -7.15 3.48 -7.98
N PRO A 166 -5.99 3.05 -8.52
CA PRO A 166 -4.98 2.36 -7.73
C PRO A 166 -4.20 3.27 -6.79
N TRP A 167 -4.69 4.47 -6.51
CA TRP A 167 -4.12 5.42 -5.55
C TRP A 167 -5.21 6.27 -4.90
N ALA A 168 -4.87 6.90 -3.78
CA ALA A 168 -5.70 7.92 -3.12
C ALA A 168 -4.83 9.10 -2.66
N ASP A 169 -5.40 10.30 -2.77
CA ASP A 169 -4.77 11.54 -2.36
C ASP A 169 -5.35 12.04 -1.01
N PHE A 170 -4.46 12.36 -0.10
CA PHE A 170 -4.75 12.82 1.26
C PHE A 170 -4.21 14.24 1.44
N PRO A 171 -5.06 15.28 1.36
CA PRO A 171 -4.63 16.64 1.59
C PRO A 171 -4.30 16.86 3.06
N LEU A 172 -3.17 17.50 3.34
CA LEU A 172 -2.74 17.94 4.66
C LEU A 172 -2.67 19.48 4.68
N LEU A 173 -3.21 20.06 5.76
CA LEU A 173 -3.12 21.50 6.00
C LEU A 173 -1.72 21.85 6.49
N GLY A 174 -1.09 22.85 5.87
CA GLY A 174 0.33 23.16 6.04
C GLY A 174 0.81 23.28 7.49
N ALA A 175 -0.01 23.85 8.39
CA ALA A 175 0.35 24.04 9.80
C ALA A 175 0.65 22.75 10.59
N ARG A 176 0.19 21.58 10.11
CA ARG A 176 0.38 20.28 10.78
C ARG A 176 1.01 19.22 9.86
N ALA A 177 1.54 19.65 8.73
CA ALA A 177 2.11 18.79 7.70
C ALA A 177 3.43 18.10 8.11
N PRO A 178 4.33 18.69 8.93
CA PRO A 178 5.59 18.01 9.27
C PRO A 178 5.36 16.77 10.13
N GLY A 179 6.12 15.71 9.84
CA GLY A 179 6.07 14.46 10.58
C GLY A 179 6.32 13.25 9.70
N THR A 180 6.30 12.09 10.33
CA THR A 180 6.46 10.81 9.64
C THR A 180 5.10 10.21 9.32
N TYR A 181 4.88 9.88 8.04
CA TYR A 181 3.64 9.33 7.53
C TYR A 181 3.86 7.97 6.90
N SER A 182 2.82 7.16 6.91
CA SER A 182 2.80 5.88 6.20
C SER A 182 1.37 5.52 5.86
N CYS A 183 1.19 4.68 4.84
CA CYS A 183 -0.14 4.26 4.42
C CYS A 183 -0.21 2.75 4.20
N TYR A 184 -1.41 2.20 4.29
CA TYR A 184 -1.72 0.87 3.78
C TYR A 184 -3.05 0.95 3.02
N TYR A 185 -3.41 -0.13 2.35
CA TYR A 185 -4.73 -0.28 1.76
C TYR A 185 -5.31 -1.65 2.03
N HIS A 186 -6.63 -1.75 1.95
CA HIS A 186 -7.36 -3.00 2.12
C HIS A 186 -8.52 -3.07 1.15
N THR A 187 -9.09 -4.27 1.01
CA THR A 187 -10.33 -4.43 0.24
C THR A 187 -11.52 -3.85 1.01
N PRO A 188 -12.40 -3.03 0.39
CA PRO A 188 -13.56 -2.45 1.07
C PRO A 188 -14.54 -3.52 1.59
N SER A 189 -14.71 -4.61 0.84
CA SER A 189 -15.64 -5.69 1.20
C SER A 189 -15.07 -6.71 2.19
N ALA A 190 -13.76 -6.69 2.45
CA ALA A 190 -13.07 -7.54 3.42
C ALA A 190 -11.93 -6.74 4.09
N PRO A 191 -12.22 -5.93 5.13
CA PRO A 191 -11.24 -5.02 5.70
C PRO A 191 -10.08 -5.71 6.45
N TYR A 192 -10.16 -7.01 6.67
CA TYR A 192 -9.07 -7.83 7.22
C TYR A 192 -8.02 -8.24 6.18
N VAL A 193 -8.34 -8.16 4.88
CA VAL A 193 -7.36 -8.37 3.81
C VAL A 193 -6.65 -7.04 3.54
N LEU A 194 -5.50 -6.86 4.18
CA LEU A 194 -4.75 -5.60 4.18
C LEU A 194 -3.33 -5.75 3.67
N SER A 195 -2.83 -4.70 3.04
CA SER A 195 -1.43 -4.59 2.63
C SER A 195 -0.52 -4.37 3.82
N GLN A 196 0.76 -4.65 3.63
CA GLN A 196 1.76 -4.07 4.51
C GLN A 196 1.71 -2.54 4.42
N ARG A 197 2.21 -1.90 5.46
CA ARG A 197 2.42 -0.45 5.51
C ARG A 197 3.54 -0.06 4.53
N SER A 198 3.38 1.08 3.86
CA SER A 198 4.39 1.68 3.01
C SER A 198 5.68 1.97 3.79
N GLU A 199 6.76 2.24 3.05
CA GLU A 199 7.88 2.95 3.64
C GLU A 199 7.42 4.28 4.27
N ALA A 200 8.09 4.64 5.36
CA ALA A 200 7.79 5.87 6.09
C ALA A 200 8.29 7.08 5.29
N LEU A 201 7.40 8.07 5.10
CA LEU A 201 7.71 9.32 4.44
C LEU A 201 7.78 10.44 5.48
N VAL A 202 8.94 11.09 5.59
CA VAL A 202 9.15 12.23 6.47
C VAL A 202 8.87 13.51 5.71
N ILE A 203 7.95 14.33 6.23
CA ILE A 203 7.70 15.70 5.77
C ILE A 203 8.40 16.66 6.73
N GLY A 204 9.23 17.54 6.19
CA GLY A 204 9.98 18.55 6.94
C GLY A 204 9.74 19.96 6.44
N TRP A 205 10.11 20.95 7.24
CA TRP A 205 10.12 22.34 6.79
C TRP A 205 11.31 22.63 5.87
N GLU A 206 11.12 23.56 4.95
CA GLU A 206 12.24 24.18 4.24
C GLU A 206 13.19 24.84 5.26
N GLY A 207 14.45 24.37 5.29
CA GLY A 207 15.48 24.84 6.22
C GLY A 207 15.85 23.85 7.34
N GLU A 208 15.03 22.82 7.60
CA GLU A 208 15.37 21.72 8.51
C GLU A 208 15.99 20.55 7.70
N GLY A 209 17.10 20.84 7.01
CA GLY A 209 17.89 19.77 6.39
C GLY A 209 18.42 18.82 7.48
N PRO A 210 18.73 17.55 7.16
CA PRO A 210 19.43 16.69 8.11
C PRO A 210 20.69 17.45 8.51
N ALA A 211 20.83 17.75 9.81
CA ALA A 211 21.93 18.52 10.35
C ALA A 211 23.21 18.09 9.64
N ALA A 212 23.69 18.94 8.73
CA ALA A 212 24.96 18.72 8.09
C ALA A 212 25.93 18.59 9.25
N ARG A 213 26.55 17.40 9.40
CA ARG A 213 27.65 17.21 10.33
C ARG A 213 28.54 18.45 10.18
N PRO A 214 28.88 19.17 11.26
CA PRO A 214 29.84 20.25 11.14
C PRO A 214 31.05 19.65 10.44
N ALA A 215 31.37 20.20 9.26
CA ALA A 215 32.52 19.77 8.50
C ALA A 215 33.71 19.85 9.47
N SER A 216 34.33 18.71 9.75
CA SER A 216 35.54 18.69 10.55
C SER A 216 36.50 19.72 9.96
N PRO A 217 37.09 20.61 10.77
CA PRO A 217 38.04 21.59 10.24
C PRO A 217 39.13 20.81 9.52
N ALA A 218 39.39 21.18 8.27
CA ALA A 218 40.44 20.58 7.46
C ALA A 218 41.74 20.59 8.27
N PRO A 219 42.53 19.49 8.27
CA PRO A 219 43.82 19.51 8.93
C PRO A 219 44.64 20.62 8.30
N GLY A 220 45.06 21.57 9.13
CA GLY A 220 45.88 22.70 8.73
C GLY A 220 47.05 22.21 7.89
N ARG A 221 47.31 22.91 6.78
CA ARG A 221 48.53 22.74 6.00
C ARG A 221 49.72 22.92 6.95
N GLN A 222 50.30 21.82 7.41
CA GLN A 222 51.58 21.85 8.11
C GLN A 222 52.62 22.35 7.11
N ALA A 223 53.31 23.41 7.49
CA ALA A 223 54.51 23.84 6.79
C ALA A 223 55.51 22.67 6.78
N PRO A 224 56.25 22.45 5.68
CA PRO A 224 57.24 21.38 5.62
C PRO A 224 58.32 21.61 6.69
N PRO A 225 58.85 20.54 7.30
CA PRO A 225 59.89 20.65 8.33
C PRO A 225 61.18 21.19 7.72
N PRO A 226 61.99 21.95 8.48
CA PRO A 226 63.30 22.38 8.02
C PRO A 226 64.23 21.17 7.86
N SER A 227 65.01 21.19 6.78
CA SER A 227 66.01 20.18 6.40
C SER A 227 67.12 20.01 7.45
N PRO A 228 67.69 18.81 7.61
CA PRO A 228 68.71 18.53 8.61
C PRO A 228 70.05 19.19 8.25
N SER A 229 70.60 19.94 9.20
CA SER A 229 71.96 20.50 9.14
C SER A 229 72.99 19.41 9.48
N ASP A 230 74.06 19.35 8.69
CA ASP A 230 75.22 18.46 8.85
C ASP A 230 75.92 18.63 10.22
N PRO A 231 76.47 17.56 10.82
CA PRO A 231 77.24 17.64 12.05
C PRO A 231 78.71 17.94 11.74
N GLY A 232 79.20 19.12 12.11
CA GLY A 232 80.61 19.44 11.96
C GLY A 232 81.05 20.71 12.68
N VAL A 233 81.89 20.50 13.69
CA VAL A 233 82.87 21.47 14.26
C VAL A 233 82.42 22.23 15.52
N GLN A 234 82.87 21.65 16.65
CA GLN A 234 83.41 22.22 17.89
C GLN A 234 82.88 23.56 18.45
N ALA A 235 82.42 23.44 19.71
CA ALA A 235 82.16 24.54 20.63
C ALA A 235 83.40 25.39 20.94
N PRO A 236 83.15 26.64 21.35
CA PRO A 236 83.65 27.06 22.66
C PRO A 236 82.56 27.71 23.51
N SER A 237 82.56 27.38 24.80
CA SER A 237 81.93 28.20 25.87
C SER A 237 82.72 29.51 26.02
N PRO A 238 82.14 30.62 26.55
CA PRO A 238 81.96 30.73 28.01
C PRO A 238 80.77 31.60 28.49
N SER A 239 80.26 31.21 29.66
CA SER A 239 79.99 32.04 30.84
C SER A 239 79.06 33.27 30.81
N SER A 240 78.35 33.39 31.95
CA SER A 240 77.79 34.62 32.55
C SER A 240 76.36 35.00 32.16
N LEU A 241 75.36 34.61 32.95
CA LEU A 241 74.85 35.42 34.07
C LEU A 241 73.64 34.77 34.76
N ARG A 242 73.57 35.08 36.06
CA ARG A 242 72.69 34.60 37.14
C ARG A 242 71.22 35.06 37.01
N PRO A 243 70.30 34.70 37.94
CA PRO A 243 68.87 34.49 37.68
C PRO A 243 68.01 35.65 38.22
N ARG A 244 66.71 35.65 37.89
CA ARG A 244 65.72 36.33 38.74
C ARG A 244 64.58 35.39 39.04
N GLY A 245 64.37 35.22 40.34
CA GLY A 245 63.42 34.32 40.96
C GLY A 245 61.96 34.84 40.94
N PRO A 246 61.08 34.15 41.70
CA PRO A 246 59.65 34.16 41.51
C PRO A 246 58.95 35.27 42.29
N GLY A 247 57.77 35.67 41.83
CA GLY A 247 56.88 36.62 42.52
C GLY A 247 55.42 36.17 42.42
N PRO A 248 54.57 36.55 43.38
CA PRO A 248 53.64 35.61 44.02
C PRO A 248 52.16 35.79 43.63
N GLN A 249 51.37 34.75 43.91
CA GLN A 249 49.91 34.71 43.86
C GLN A 249 49.26 35.62 44.92
N PRO A 250 48.05 36.14 44.64
CA PRO A 250 47.10 36.50 45.70
C PRO A 250 45.85 35.61 45.73
N LEU A 251 45.45 35.31 46.96
CA LEU A 251 44.34 34.47 47.41
C LEU A 251 42.96 35.16 47.31
N LEU A 252 41.93 34.31 47.23
CA LEU A 252 40.50 34.60 47.43
C LEU A 252 40.20 35.23 48.80
N PRO A 253 39.00 35.83 48.94
CA PRO A 253 38.18 35.51 50.10
C PRO A 253 36.74 35.08 49.78
N GLN A 254 36.25 34.25 50.69
CA GLN A 254 34.92 33.66 50.87
C GLN A 254 33.88 34.68 51.38
N THR A 255 32.59 34.34 51.20
CA THR A 255 31.45 34.25 52.18
C THR A 255 30.12 34.59 51.48
N GLN A 256 29.13 33.68 51.38
CA GLN A 256 28.00 33.46 52.32
C GLN A 256 27.23 34.75 52.61
N GLY A 257 25.91 34.88 52.52
CA GLY A 257 24.79 33.97 52.33
C GLY A 257 23.55 34.66 52.93
N SER A 258 22.40 34.59 52.25
CA SER A 258 21.02 34.60 52.79
C SER A 258 20.03 34.74 51.64
#